data_AF-A0A511WX60-F1
#
_entry.id   AF-A0A511WX60-F1
#
_cell.length_a   1.000
_cell.length_b   1.000
_cell.length_c   1.000
_cell.angle_alpha   90.00
_cell.angle_beta   90.00
_cell.angle_gamma   90.00
#
_symmetry.space_group_name_H-M   'P 1'
#
loop_
_entity.id
_entity.type
_entity.pdbx_description
1 polymer ?
#
loop_
_entity_poly.entity_id
_entity_poly.type
_entity_poly.pdbx_seq_one_letter_code
_entity_poly.pdbx_strand_id
1 'polypeptide(L)'
;MLDYFDELKANYDLLRCFFKVFDDRNFDDLKEIVKEKLDANISSYMKSSIKTLCEHLPHIQNNFNYTYNNGRIEGINNKIKVLNRVTYGYRNFKNYKSRILLRKNQLNQGRKSHKIKHMFQLHKISLNL
;
A
#
# COMPACT_ATOMS: atom_id res chain seq x y z
N MET A 1 2.68 35.59 7.24
CA MET A 1 3.83 34.66 7.36
C MET A 1 4.27 34.15 5.98
N LEU A 2 3.33 33.75 5.10
CA LEU A 2 3.64 33.36 3.72
C LEU A 2 3.96 34.54 2.77
N ASP A 3 3.51 35.76 3.10
CA ASP A 3 3.74 36.95 2.26
C ASP A 3 5.16 37.53 2.37
N TYR A 4 6.05 36.92 3.15
CA TYR A 4 7.44 37.37 3.30
C TYR A 4 8.37 36.85 2.20
N PHE A 5 8.01 35.77 1.51
CA PHE A 5 8.84 35.17 0.45
C PHE A 5 7.96 34.66 -0.68
N ASP A 6 8.09 35.25 -1.86
CA ASP A 6 7.32 34.88 -3.05
C ASP A 6 7.53 33.42 -3.46
N GLU A 7 8.76 32.91 -3.30
CA GLU A 7 9.06 31.50 -3.53
C GLU A 7 8.26 30.58 -2.59
N LEU A 8 8.23 30.87 -1.29
CA LEU A 8 7.53 30.04 -0.32
C LEU A 8 6.02 30.00 -0.61
N LYS A 9 5.44 31.17 -0.94
CA LYS A 9 4.04 31.30 -1.31
C LYS A 9 3.71 30.48 -2.55
N ALA A 10 4.51 30.61 -3.62
CA ALA A 10 4.33 29.86 -4.86
C ALA A 10 4.42 28.33 -4.65
N ASN A 11 5.39 27.86 -3.87
CA ASN A 11 5.51 26.42 -3.56
C ASN A 11 4.33 25.91 -2.72
N TYR A 12 3.86 26.71 -1.75
CA TYR A 12 2.74 26.35 -0.89
C TYR A 12 1.42 26.28 -1.68
N ASP A 13 1.15 27.27 -2.52
CA ASP A 13 -0.06 27.31 -3.33
C ASP A 13 -0.10 26.12 -4.30
N LEU A 14 1.03 25.78 -4.91
CA LEU A 14 1.14 24.60 -5.75
C LEU A 14 0.89 23.29 -4.98
N LEU A 15 1.49 23.12 -3.80
CA LEU A 15 1.22 21.96 -2.93
C LEU A 15 -0.25 21.85 -2.56
N ARG A 16 -0.90 22.98 -2.29
CA ARG A 16 -2.33 23.02 -1.97
C ARG A 16 -3.19 22.59 -3.16
N CYS A 17 -2.84 23.01 -4.37
CA CYS A 17 -3.50 22.54 -5.59
C CYS A 17 -3.34 21.01 -5.75
N PHE A 18 -2.13 20.48 -5.52
CA PHE A 18 -1.91 19.03 -5.53
C PHE A 18 -2.81 18.29 -4.55
N PHE A 19 -2.83 18.70 -3.27
CA PHE A 19 -3.66 18.04 -2.26
C PHE A 19 -5.15 18.05 -2.63
N LYS A 20 -5.66 19.18 -3.13
CA LYS A 20 -7.03 19.29 -3.60
C LYS A 20 -7.34 18.26 -4.69
N VAL A 21 -6.46 18.12 -5.68
CA VAL A 21 -6.66 17.15 -6.76
C VAL A 21 -6.62 15.70 -6.27
N PHE A 22 -5.77 15.38 -5.29
CA PHE A 22 -5.75 14.05 -4.68
C PHE A 22 -7.03 13.75 -3.89
N ASP A 23 -7.59 14.73 -3.20
CA ASP A 23 -8.85 14.60 -2.46
C ASP A 23 -10.04 14.45 -3.43
N ASP A 24 -10.06 15.23 -4.51
CA ASP A 24 -11.10 15.19 -5.55
C ASP A 24 -11.01 13.93 -6.44
N ARG A 25 -9.90 13.18 -6.36
CA ARG A 25 -9.58 11.99 -7.17
C ARG A 25 -9.73 12.22 -8.69
N ASN A 26 -9.44 13.43 -9.17
CA ASN A 26 -9.46 13.73 -10.59
C ASN A 26 -8.03 13.61 -11.19
N PHE A 27 -7.80 12.60 -12.02
CA PHE A 27 -6.49 12.41 -12.64
C PHE A 27 -6.19 13.41 -13.76
N ASP A 28 -7.20 13.90 -14.47
CA ASP A 28 -7.00 14.83 -15.58
C ASP A 28 -6.51 16.19 -15.05
N ASP A 29 -7.09 16.66 -13.94
CA ASP A 29 -6.63 17.87 -13.24
C ASP A 29 -5.17 17.75 -12.78
N LEU A 30 -4.75 16.57 -12.29
CA LEU A 30 -3.36 16.33 -11.91
C LEU A 30 -2.43 16.47 -13.11
N LYS A 31 -2.85 15.91 -14.24
CA LYS A 31 -2.07 15.91 -15.48
C LYS A 31 -1.95 17.32 -16.06
N GLU A 32 -2.96 18.17 -15.89
CA GLU A 32 -2.91 19.58 -16.26
C GLU A 32 -1.93 20.33 -15.37
N ILE A 33 -2.08 20.27 -14.03
CA ILE A 33 -1.19 20.96 -13.06
C ILE A 33 0.29 20.61 -13.30
N VAL A 34 0.57 19.33 -13.58
CA VAL A 34 1.93 18.84 -13.76
C VAL A 34 2.55 19.25 -15.11
N LYS A 35 1.72 19.54 -16.12
CA LYS A 35 2.16 19.94 -17.46
C LYS A 35 2.12 21.45 -17.71
N GLU A 36 1.42 22.19 -16.86
CA GLU A 36 1.37 23.64 -16.92
C GLU A 36 2.76 24.28 -16.74
N LYS A 37 2.89 25.49 -17.27
CA LYS A 37 4.11 26.27 -17.12
C LYS A 37 4.25 26.68 -15.66
N LEU A 38 5.20 26.07 -14.97
CA LEU A 38 5.54 26.39 -13.59
C LEU A 38 5.96 27.86 -13.45
N ASP A 39 5.46 28.52 -12.41
CA ASP A 39 5.90 29.85 -12.00
C ASP A 39 7.45 29.88 -11.85
N ALA A 40 8.03 30.99 -12.28
CA ALA A 40 9.46 31.27 -12.14
C ALA A 40 9.91 31.13 -10.67
N ASN A 41 9.04 31.54 -9.74
CA ASN A 41 9.30 31.55 -8.29
C ASN A 41 9.24 30.16 -7.64
N ILE A 42 8.90 29.08 -8.35
CA ILE A 42 8.92 27.73 -7.78
C ILE A 42 10.38 27.27 -7.57
N SER A 43 10.60 26.64 -6.42
CA SER A 43 11.94 26.15 -6.03
C SER A 43 12.47 25.10 -7.01
N SER A 44 13.80 25.01 -7.13
CA SER A 44 14.46 23.98 -7.95
C SER A 44 14.14 22.55 -7.48
N TYR A 45 13.99 22.36 -6.16
CA TYR A 45 13.61 21.09 -5.56
C TYR A 45 12.19 20.68 -5.96
N MET A 46 11.23 21.61 -5.89
CA MET A 46 9.85 21.35 -6.29
C MET A 46 9.74 21.05 -7.78
N LYS A 47 10.46 21.78 -8.64
CA LYS A 47 10.56 21.49 -10.08
C LYS A 47 11.06 20.06 -10.33
N SER A 48 12.06 19.62 -9.57
CA SER A 48 12.58 18.24 -9.65
C SER A 48 11.53 17.21 -9.22
N SER A 49 10.80 17.45 -8.14
CA SER A 49 9.71 16.58 -7.70
C SER A 49 8.59 16.47 -8.73
N ILE A 50 8.21 17.58 -9.38
CA ILE A 50 7.20 17.60 -10.44
C ILE A 50 7.69 16.81 -11.66
N LYS A 51 8.97 16.92 -12.02
CA LYS A 51 9.55 16.11 -13.09
C LYS A 51 9.46 14.61 -12.79
N THR A 52 9.80 14.20 -11.57
CA THR A 52 9.65 12.79 -11.15
C THR A 52 8.18 12.37 -11.17
N LEU A 53 7.26 13.24 -10.77
CA LEU A 53 5.82 12.97 -10.88
C LEU A 53 5.40 12.79 -12.35
N CYS A 54 5.84 13.65 -13.29
CA CYS A 54 5.60 13.50 -14.72
C CYS A 54 6.02 12.12 -15.23
N GLU A 55 7.23 11.68 -14.87
CA GLU A 55 7.80 10.41 -15.30
C GLU A 55 6.99 9.22 -14.80
N HIS A 56 6.40 9.33 -13.60
CA HIS A 56 5.61 8.26 -12.98
C HIS A 56 4.08 8.44 -13.07
N LEU A 57 3.59 9.45 -13.80
CA LEU A 57 2.14 9.70 -13.99
C LEU A 57 1.34 8.45 -14.40
N PRO A 58 1.80 7.59 -15.34
CA PRO A 58 1.06 6.38 -15.71
C PRO A 58 0.84 5.40 -14.55
N HIS A 59 1.79 5.32 -13.62
CA HIS A 59 1.67 4.47 -12.44
C HIS A 59 0.72 5.10 -11.41
N ILE A 60 0.77 6.42 -11.28
CA ILE A 60 -0.08 7.20 -10.36
C ILE A 60 -1.53 7.13 -10.81
N GLN A 61 -1.83 7.13 -12.11
CA GLN A 61 -3.19 7.02 -12.65
C GLN A 61 -3.98 5.84 -12.05
N ASN A 62 -3.32 4.70 -11.83
CA ASN A 62 -3.96 3.53 -11.22
C ASN A 62 -4.44 3.82 -9.79
N ASN A 63 -3.73 4.67 -9.04
CA ASN A 63 -4.14 5.07 -7.69
C ASN A 63 -5.46 5.87 -7.70
N PHE A 64 -5.67 6.70 -8.72
CA PHE A 64 -6.91 7.46 -8.88
C PHE A 64 -8.09 6.57 -9.26
N ASN A 65 -7.85 5.56 -10.09
CA ASN A 65 -8.90 4.62 -10.55
C ASN A 65 -9.33 3.61 -9.48
N TYR A 66 -8.44 3.22 -8.59
CA TYR A 66 -8.69 2.16 -7.61
C TYR A 66 -8.66 2.66 -6.17
N THR A 67 -9.55 2.12 -5.33
CA THR A 67 -9.58 2.40 -3.89
C THR A 67 -8.58 1.54 -3.08
N TYR A 68 -7.74 0.76 -3.76
CA TYR A 68 -6.76 -0.10 -3.12
C TYR A 68 -5.66 0.73 -2.45
N ASN A 69 -5.55 0.60 -1.12
CA ASN A 69 -4.44 1.18 -0.37
C ASN A 69 -3.27 0.20 -0.24
N ASN A 70 -2.05 0.74 -0.17
CA ASN A 70 -0.85 -0.05 0.11
C ASN A 70 -0.75 -0.52 1.57
N GLY A 71 -1.63 -0.05 2.46
CA GLY A 71 -1.58 -0.33 3.90
C GLY A 71 -1.62 -1.82 4.24
N ARG A 72 -2.37 -2.62 3.48
CA ARG A 72 -2.36 -4.08 3.65
C ARG A 72 -1.01 -4.71 3.30
N ILE A 73 -0.38 -4.26 2.21
CA ILE A 73 0.93 -4.74 1.75
C ILE A 73 2.02 -4.27 2.73
N GLU A 74 1.98 -3.02 3.15
CA GLU A 74 2.89 -2.45 4.15
C GLU A 74 2.78 -3.17 5.49
N GLY A 75 1.56 -3.46 5.95
CA GLY A 75 1.34 -4.25 7.16
C GLY A 75 1.91 -5.66 7.06
N ILE A 76 1.82 -6.29 5.90
CA ILE A 76 2.47 -7.57 5.62
C ILE A 76 3.99 -7.43 5.67
N ASN A 77 4.55 -6.42 4.99
CA ASN A 77 5.98 -6.18 4.93
C ASN A 77 6.55 -5.88 6.32
N ASN A 78 5.84 -5.11 7.15
CA ASN A 78 6.25 -4.84 8.52
C ASN A 78 6.25 -6.12 9.37
N LYS A 79 5.21 -6.97 9.27
CA LYS A 79 5.19 -8.28 9.97
C LYS A 79 6.35 -9.19 9.57
N ILE A 80 6.74 -9.17 8.30
CA ILE A 80 7.89 -9.91 7.77
C ILE A 80 9.20 -9.29 8.31
N LYS A 81 9.34 -7.96 8.30
CA LYS A 81 10.50 -7.27 8.89
C LYS A 81 10.64 -7.57 10.39
N VAL A 82 9.55 -7.55 11.14
CA VAL A 82 9.53 -7.94 12.56
C VAL A 82 9.92 -9.41 12.72
N LEU A 83 9.42 -10.31 11.86
CA LEU A 83 9.83 -11.72 11.88
C LEU A 83 11.34 -11.86 11.68
N ASN A 84 11.91 -11.17 10.69
CA ASN A 84 13.35 -11.18 10.42
C ASN A 84 14.17 -10.72 11.63
N ARG A 85 13.74 -9.66 12.32
CA ARG A 85 14.46 -9.12 13.50
C ARG A 85 14.49 -10.09 14.68
N VAL A 86 13.43 -10.88 14.87
CA VAL A 86 13.33 -11.80 16.02
C VAL A 86 13.86 -13.21 15.72
N THR A 87 14.28 -13.48 14.48
CA THR A 87 14.72 -14.81 14.07
C THR A 87 16.21 -14.82 13.77
N TYR A 88 16.96 -15.58 14.54
CA TYR A 88 18.39 -15.76 14.34
C TYR A 88 18.64 -16.82 13.27
N GLY A 89 18.60 -16.40 11.99
CA GLY A 89 19.13 -17.18 10.86
C GLY A 89 18.31 -18.41 10.46
N TYR A 90 17.27 -18.22 9.64
CA TYR A 90 16.70 -19.34 8.89
C TYR A 90 17.68 -19.81 7.82
N ARG A 91 18.31 -20.98 8.03
CA ARG A 91 19.16 -21.65 7.03
C ARG A 91 18.40 -22.11 5.79
N ASN A 92 17.08 -22.28 5.91
CA ASN A 92 16.22 -22.79 4.83
C ASN A 92 15.03 -21.86 4.59
N PHE A 93 14.90 -21.34 3.36
CA PHE A 93 13.80 -20.47 2.94
C PHE A 93 12.43 -21.13 3.09
N LYS A 94 12.31 -22.45 2.91
CA LYS A 94 11.06 -23.19 3.11
C LYS A 94 10.56 -23.07 4.55
N ASN A 95 11.46 -23.10 5.53
CA ASN A 95 11.12 -22.94 6.94
C ASN A 95 10.71 -21.49 7.25
N TYR A 96 11.40 -20.52 6.65
CA TYR A 96 11.06 -19.11 6.77
C TYR A 96 9.67 -18.81 6.17
N LYS A 97 9.40 -19.27 4.95
CA LYS A 97 8.10 -19.16 4.28
C LYS A 97 6.99 -19.83 5.10
N SER A 98 7.25 -21.01 5.64
CA SER A 98 6.31 -21.73 6.50
C SER A 98 5.98 -20.92 7.77
N ARG A 99 6.98 -20.28 8.40
CA ARG A 99 6.77 -19.41 9.55
C ARG A 99 5.94 -18.16 9.22
N ILE A 100 6.20 -17.52 8.08
CA ILE A 100 5.38 -16.38 7.61
C ILE A 100 3.92 -16.83 7.44
N LEU A 101 3.69 -17.96 6.78
CA LEU A 101 2.34 -18.49 6.53
C LEU A 101 1.63 -18.93 7.82
N LEU A 102 2.37 -19.49 8.79
CA LEU A 102 1.85 -19.83 10.13
C LEU A 102 1.37 -18.58 10.85
N ARG A 103 2.20 -17.52 10.88
CA ARG A 103 1.87 -16.25 11.55
C ARG A 103 0.72 -15.51 10.86
N LYS A 104 0.47 -15.78 9.58
CA LYS A 104 -0.70 -15.30 8.83
C LYS A 104 -1.97 -16.17 9.04
N ASN A 105 -1.93 -17.22 9.87
CA ASN A 105 -3.00 -18.20 10.07
C ASN A 105 -3.47 -18.93 8.79
N GLN A 106 -2.69 -18.88 7.70
CA GLN A 106 -3.09 -19.45 6.40
C GLN A 106 -2.92 -20.98 6.33
N LEU A 107 -2.12 -21.58 7.21
CA LEU A 107 -1.89 -23.03 7.25
C LEU A 107 -2.99 -23.83 7.96
N ASN A 108 -3.98 -23.17 8.55
CA ASN A 108 -5.11 -23.82 9.23
C ASN A 108 -6.40 -23.88 8.39
N GLN A 109 -6.42 -23.28 7.19
CA GLN A 109 -7.56 -23.36 6.26
C GLN A 109 -7.76 -24.78 5.68
N GLY A 110 -6.69 -25.59 5.63
CA GLY A 110 -6.75 -26.98 5.12
C GLY A 110 -7.07 -28.06 6.16
N ARG A 111 -7.08 -27.75 7.47
CA ARG A 111 -7.32 -28.76 8.53
C ARG A 111 -8.73 -28.76 9.11
N LYS A 112 -9.56 -27.75 8.82
CA LYS A 112 -10.96 -27.73 9.27
C LYS A 112 -11.83 -28.77 8.54
N SER A 113 -11.49 -29.15 7.31
CA SER A 113 -12.25 -30.13 6.52
C SER A 113 -12.19 -31.56 7.09
N HIS A 114 -11.07 -31.97 7.69
CA HIS A 114 -10.90 -33.34 8.19
C HIS A 114 -11.60 -33.60 9.54
N LYS A 115 -11.66 -32.61 10.44
CA LYS A 115 -12.41 -32.74 11.71
C LYS A 115 -13.92 -32.77 11.50
N ILE A 116 -14.43 -32.04 10.51
CA ILE A 116 -15.86 -32.01 10.21
C ILE A 116 -16.34 -33.36 9.63
N LYS A 117 -15.57 -33.98 8.71
CA LYS A 117 -15.91 -35.30 8.15
C LYS A 117 -15.95 -36.41 9.20
N HIS A 118 -15.02 -36.42 10.15
CA HIS A 118 -14.97 -37.43 11.21
C HIS A 118 -16.10 -37.25 12.24
N MET A 119 -16.52 -35.99 12.50
CA MET A 119 -17.64 -35.68 13.40
C MET A 119 -18.99 -36.09 12.79
N PHE A 120 -19.18 -35.92 11.47
CA PHE A 120 -20.38 -36.39 10.77
C PHE A 120 -20.44 -37.93 10.65
N GLN A 121 -19.30 -38.63 10.59
CA GLN A 121 -19.28 -40.10 10.62
C GLN A 121 -19.66 -40.65 12.00
N LEU A 122 -19.15 -40.06 13.09
CA LEU A 122 -19.50 -40.48 14.45
C LEU A 122 -20.98 -40.23 14.79
N HIS A 123 -21.56 -39.14 14.29
CA HIS A 123 -22.97 -38.83 14.52
C HIS A 123 -23.93 -39.76 13.74
N LYS A 124 -23.54 -40.25 12.55
CA LYS A 124 -24.33 -41.26 11.81
C LYS A 124 -24.27 -42.65 12.44
N ILE A 125 -23.20 -42.98 13.16
CA ILE A 125 -23.04 -44.27 13.84
C ILE A 125 -23.89 -44.31 15.13
N SER A 126 -24.05 -43.20 15.86
CA SER A 126 -24.88 -43.17 17.08
C SER A 126 -26.38 -43.05 16.83
N LEU A 127 -26.81 -42.86 15.58
CA LEU A 127 -28.23 -42.77 15.18
C LEU A 127 -28.73 -44.07 14.51
N ASN A 128 -27.87 -45.07 14.31
CA ASN A 128 -28.19 -46.37 13.72
C ASN A 128 -27.86 -47.56 14.67
N LEU A 129 -27.76 -47.27 15.97
CA LEU A 129 -27.72 -48.22 17.09
C LEU A 129 -28.77 -47.75 18.10
#